data_AF-A0A1C3NC45-F1
#
_entry.id   AF-A0A1C3NC45-F1
#
_cell.length_a   1.000
_cell.length_b   1.000
_cell.length_c   1.000
_cell.angle_alpha   90.00
_cell.angle_beta   90.00
_cell.angle_gamma   90.00
#
_symmetry.space_group_name_H-M   'P 1'
#
loop_
_entity.id
_entity.type
_entity.pdbx_description
1 polymer ?
#
loop_
_entity_poly.entity_id
_entity_poly.type
_entity_poly.pdbx_seq_one_letter_code
_entity_poly.pdbx_strand_id
1 'polypeptide(L)'
;MADPQERPYRAGFACFVGRPNAGKSTLTNAIIGQKIAITSNKPQTTRHVIRAVLHRPESQLVLVDTPGLHRPRTLLGERLNDLVRETWSEVDVIGLCIPANEPIGRGDRFITGELASLKATVLAVVTKTDLVDRKRLAEQLLAVSELADFADVVPVSAVSGHQVDTLVDVMTGYLPESPQLYPDDMLTDDPEQVMVAELIREAALEGVRDELPHSIAVVVEEMIPEGQLLRVYADVYVERPSQKAIVIGHRGSRLKEVGTTARRQIEELLGTRIYLDLHVRVAKDWQRDPKQLRKLGF
;
A
#
# COMPACT_ATOMS: atom_id res chain seq x y z
N MET A 1 41.42 -0.58 -25.50
CA MET A 1 40.15 0.12 -25.71
C MET A 1 39.32 -0.15 -24.48
N ALA A 2 39.01 0.89 -23.70
CA ALA A 2 38.12 0.74 -22.55
C ALA A 2 36.72 0.48 -23.09
N ASP A 3 36.08 -0.58 -22.61
CA ASP A 3 34.68 -0.90 -22.89
C ASP A 3 33.79 0.29 -22.51
N PRO A 4 32.71 0.59 -23.26
CA PRO A 4 31.86 1.73 -22.96
C PRO A 4 31.17 1.45 -21.63
N GLN A 5 31.61 2.15 -20.58
CA GLN A 5 31.06 2.20 -19.22
C GLN A 5 29.73 1.45 -19.06
N GLU A 6 29.78 0.15 -18.73
CA GLU A 6 28.61 -0.53 -18.19
C GLU A 6 28.24 0.25 -16.93
N ARG A 7 27.08 0.92 -16.97
CA ARG A 7 26.57 1.61 -15.79
C ARG A 7 26.41 0.56 -14.69
N PRO A 8 26.96 0.79 -13.49
CA PRO A 8 26.84 -0.17 -12.42
C PRO A 8 25.36 -0.38 -12.09
N TYR A 9 24.93 -1.64 -12.03
CA TYR A 9 23.56 -2.00 -11.69
C TYR A 9 23.22 -1.47 -10.30
N ARG A 10 22.04 -0.88 -10.15
CA ARG A 10 21.59 -0.31 -8.88
C ARG A 10 20.38 -1.06 -8.37
N ALA A 11 20.42 -1.49 -7.11
CA ALA A 11 19.28 -2.13 -6.50
C ALA A 11 19.16 -1.72 -5.04
N GLY A 12 17.92 -1.60 -4.57
CA GLY A 12 17.67 -1.20 -3.20
C GLY A 12 16.19 -1.04 -2.91
N PHE A 13 15.93 -0.62 -1.68
CA PHE A 13 14.59 -0.51 -1.13
C PHE A 13 14.15 0.94 -1.08
N ALA A 14 12.92 1.20 -1.47
CA ALA A 14 12.31 2.49 -1.30
C ALA A 14 10.90 2.37 -0.76
N CYS A 15 10.38 3.39 -0.08
CA CYS A 15 8.99 3.39 0.36
C CYS A 15 8.31 4.73 0.07
N PHE A 16 6.99 4.67 -0.07
CA PHE A 16 6.16 5.87 -0.08
C PHE A 16 5.57 6.11 1.30
N VAL A 17 5.65 7.35 1.76
CA VAL A 17 5.17 7.77 3.08
C VAL A 17 4.29 8.99 2.95
N GLY A 18 3.44 9.24 3.93
CA GLY A 18 2.50 10.36 3.87
C GLY A 18 1.20 10.04 4.58
N ARG A 19 0.36 11.07 4.75
CA ARG A 19 -0.94 10.93 5.41
C ARG A 19 -1.81 9.85 4.75
N PRO A 20 -2.81 9.31 5.48
CA PRO A 20 -3.83 8.48 4.86
C PRO A 20 -4.42 9.16 3.62
N ASN A 21 -4.71 8.38 2.58
CA ASN A 21 -5.24 8.86 1.29
C ASN A 21 -4.32 9.79 0.47
N ALA A 22 -3.01 9.86 0.79
CA ALA A 22 -2.05 10.63 0.00
C ALA A 22 -1.76 10.06 -1.41
N GLY A 23 -2.29 8.88 -1.75
CA GLY A 23 -2.09 8.25 -3.06
C GLY A 23 -0.91 7.27 -3.13
N LYS A 24 -0.37 6.83 -1.99
CA LYS A 24 0.78 5.89 -1.89
C LYS A 24 0.56 4.59 -2.66
N SER A 25 -0.40 3.77 -2.25
CA SER A 25 -0.68 2.47 -2.88
C SER A 25 -1.14 2.61 -4.34
N THR A 26 -1.83 3.70 -4.69
CA THR A 26 -2.17 4.01 -6.09
C THR A 26 -0.92 4.27 -6.93
N LEU A 27 0.06 4.99 -6.37
CA LEU A 27 1.35 5.24 -7.02
C LEU A 27 2.19 3.96 -7.12
N THR A 28 2.22 3.14 -6.06
CA THR A 28 2.88 1.82 -6.08
C THR A 28 2.33 0.95 -7.20
N ASN A 29 1.00 0.81 -7.31
CA ASN A 29 0.38 0.05 -8.39
C ASN A 29 0.68 0.64 -9.78
N ALA A 30 0.71 1.97 -9.92
CA ALA A 30 1.02 2.63 -11.19
C ALA A 30 2.47 2.40 -11.62
N ILE A 31 3.41 2.38 -10.68
CA ILE A 31 4.83 2.11 -10.94
C ILE A 31 5.04 0.65 -11.38
N ILE A 32 4.36 -0.28 -10.74
CA ILE A 32 4.54 -1.72 -11.00
C ILE A 32 3.72 -2.18 -12.22
N GLY A 33 2.66 -1.44 -12.57
CA GLY A 33 1.77 -1.77 -13.68
C GLY A 33 0.76 -2.88 -13.35
N GLN A 34 0.75 -3.37 -12.11
CA GLN A 34 -0.21 -4.36 -11.62
C GLN A 34 -0.75 -3.93 -10.25
N LYS A 35 -1.97 -4.40 -9.94
CA LYS A 35 -2.60 -4.19 -8.65
C LYS A 35 -2.02 -5.14 -7.60
N ILE A 36 -1.02 -4.67 -6.87
CA ILE A 36 -0.36 -5.41 -5.79
C ILE A 36 -0.73 -4.86 -4.40
N ALA A 37 -0.97 -3.56 -4.29
CA ALA A 37 -1.41 -2.93 -3.05
C ALA A 37 -2.89 -2.55 -3.16
N ILE A 38 -3.66 -2.81 -2.10
CA ILE A 38 -5.07 -2.43 -2.11
C ILE A 38 -5.26 -0.92 -1.96
N THR A 39 -6.36 -0.42 -2.49
CA THR A 39 -6.69 1.00 -2.52
C THR A 39 -8.09 1.23 -1.98
N SER A 40 -8.24 2.21 -1.10
CA SER A 40 -9.56 2.63 -0.61
C SER A 40 -9.50 4.08 -0.16
N ASN A 41 -10.66 4.75 -0.14
CA ASN A 41 -10.80 6.08 0.43
C ASN A 41 -10.83 6.07 1.97
N LYS A 42 -10.82 4.88 2.58
CA LYS A 42 -10.81 4.73 4.04
C LYS A 42 -9.40 5.00 4.59
N PRO A 43 -9.28 5.78 5.67
CA PRO A 43 -8.02 5.85 6.40
C PRO A 43 -7.57 4.46 6.87
N GLN A 44 -6.26 4.25 6.99
CA GLN A 44 -5.67 2.97 7.40
C GLN A 44 -6.06 1.79 6.49
N THR A 45 -6.07 2.06 5.17
CA THR A 45 -6.28 1.01 4.16
C THR A 45 -5.18 -0.03 4.24
N THR A 46 -3.90 0.33 4.05
CA THR A 46 -2.76 -0.59 4.16
C THR A 46 -2.49 -0.95 5.63
N ARG A 47 -2.38 -2.24 5.94
CA ARG A 47 -2.08 -2.78 7.30
C ARG A 47 -0.95 -3.80 7.33
N HIS A 48 -0.50 -4.25 6.18
CA HIS A 48 0.66 -5.11 6.00
C HIS A 48 1.72 -4.34 5.23
N VAL A 49 2.99 -4.73 5.43
CA VAL A 49 4.06 -4.26 4.55
C VAL A 49 3.99 -5.12 3.30
N ILE A 50 3.86 -4.50 2.14
CA ILE A 50 3.86 -5.18 0.85
C ILE A 50 5.14 -4.83 0.13
N ARG A 51 5.86 -5.84 -0.38
CA ARG A 51 7.02 -5.58 -1.24
C ARG A 51 6.64 -5.75 -2.70
N ALA A 52 7.08 -4.81 -3.49
CA ALA A 52 6.72 -4.63 -4.87
C ALA A 52 7.98 -4.40 -5.69
N VAL A 53 8.33 -5.35 -6.56
CA VAL A 53 9.61 -5.33 -7.26
C VAL A 53 9.40 -4.83 -8.68
N LEU A 54 10.06 -3.73 -9.01
CA LEU A 54 10.17 -3.23 -10.38
C LEU A 54 11.54 -3.58 -10.95
N HIS A 55 11.55 -4.37 -12.01
CA HIS A 55 12.74 -4.72 -12.78
C HIS A 55 12.95 -3.73 -13.92
N ARG A 56 14.18 -3.17 -14.04
CA ARG A 56 14.64 -2.38 -15.18
C ARG A 56 16.00 -2.93 -15.64
N PRO A 57 16.41 -2.67 -16.90
CA PRO A 57 17.69 -3.18 -17.42
C PRO A 57 18.92 -2.79 -16.60
N GLU A 58 18.93 -1.59 -16.01
CA GLU A 58 20.09 -1.05 -15.25
C GLU A 58 19.80 -0.94 -13.75
N SER A 59 18.62 -1.35 -13.27
CA SER A 59 18.26 -1.21 -11.86
C SER A 59 17.10 -2.11 -11.40
N GLN A 60 17.04 -2.37 -10.10
CA GLN A 60 15.88 -2.98 -9.45
C GLN A 60 15.39 -2.11 -8.29
N LEU A 61 14.14 -1.67 -8.36
CA LEU A 61 13.50 -0.88 -7.31
C LEU A 61 12.55 -1.78 -6.51
N VAL A 62 12.85 -2.00 -5.23
CA VAL A 62 11.95 -2.71 -4.32
C VAL A 62 11.13 -1.69 -3.55
N LEU A 63 9.90 -1.46 -4.00
CA LEU A 63 8.95 -0.60 -3.31
C LEU A 63 8.33 -1.34 -2.12
N VAL A 64 8.47 -0.74 -0.94
CA VAL A 64 7.90 -1.23 0.31
C VAL A 64 6.69 -0.35 0.64
N ASP A 65 5.47 -0.84 0.36
CA ASP A 65 4.24 -0.12 0.73
C ASP A 65 3.99 -0.31 2.22
N THR A 66 3.86 0.80 2.95
CA THR A 66 3.71 0.80 4.40
C THR A 66 2.38 1.43 4.83
N PRO A 67 1.82 1.01 5.97
CA PRO A 67 0.69 1.70 6.58
C PRO A 67 0.92 3.21 6.74
N GLY A 68 -0.15 4.00 6.63
CA GLY A 68 -0.03 5.44 6.91
C GLY A 68 0.15 5.72 8.40
N LEU A 69 1.15 6.53 8.76
CA LEU A 69 1.31 7.02 10.13
C LEU A 69 0.06 7.78 10.60
N HIS A 70 -0.34 7.48 11.82
CA HIS A 70 -1.47 8.13 12.49
C HIS A 70 -1.28 8.07 14.01
N ARG A 71 -2.02 8.90 14.75
CA ARG A 71 -2.02 8.81 16.22
C ARG A 71 -2.76 7.54 16.65
N PRO A 72 -2.07 6.56 17.27
CA PRO A 72 -2.68 5.27 17.55
C PRO A 72 -3.73 5.40 18.66
N ARG A 73 -4.77 4.56 18.58
CA ARG A 73 -5.85 4.44 19.59
C ARG A 73 -6.11 3.00 20.03
N THR A 74 -5.39 2.06 19.42
CA THR A 74 -5.51 0.61 19.59
C THR A 74 -4.10 0.01 19.50
N LEU A 75 -3.94 -1.20 20.02
CA LEU A 75 -2.68 -1.94 19.95
C LEU A 75 -2.30 -2.24 18.49
N LEU A 76 -3.28 -2.52 17.62
CA LEU A 76 -3.03 -2.59 16.18
C LEU A 76 -2.37 -1.31 15.66
N GLY A 77 -2.93 -0.14 15.98
CA GLY A 77 -2.37 1.13 15.51
C GLY A 77 -0.94 1.38 16.00
N GLU A 78 -0.62 0.95 17.23
CA GLU A 78 0.75 1.00 17.78
C GLU A 78 1.69 0.11 16.96
N ARG A 79 1.34 -1.16 16.76
CA ARG A 79 2.14 -2.10 15.96
C ARG A 79 2.34 -1.64 14.52
N LEU A 80 1.30 -1.09 13.88
CA LEU A 80 1.42 -0.56 12.53
C LEU A 80 2.39 0.62 12.48
N ASN A 81 2.40 1.50 13.48
CA ASN A 81 3.36 2.60 13.52
C ASN A 81 4.78 2.11 13.78
N ASP A 82 4.97 1.08 14.62
CA ASP A 82 6.30 0.50 14.88
C ASP A 82 6.86 -0.14 13.60
N LEU A 83 6.05 -0.92 12.89
CA LEU A 83 6.36 -1.53 11.59
C LEU A 83 6.74 -0.49 10.54
N VAL A 84 6.04 0.64 10.51
CA VAL A 84 6.34 1.76 9.63
C VAL A 84 7.72 2.35 9.94
N ARG A 85 8.02 2.60 11.22
CA ARG A 85 9.32 3.16 11.63
C ARG A 85 10.48 2.21 11.37
N GLU A 86 10.29 0.93 11.62
CA GLU A 86 11.25 -0.13 11.29
C GLU A 86 11.56 -0.11 9.79
N THR A 87 10.52 -0.13 8.95
CA THR A 87 10.69 -0.04 7.49
C THR A 87 11.46 1.21 7.07
N TRP A 88 11.11 2.37 7.63
CA TRP A 88 11.77 3.63 7.29
C TRP A 88 13.26 3.66 7.64
N SER A 89 13.68 2.87 8.62
CA SER A 89 15.08 2.78 9.03
C SER A 89 15.94 1.89 8.12
N GLU A 90 15.30 1.06 7.28
CA GLU A 90 15.97 0.07 6.43
C GLU A 90 15.98 0.43 4.94
N VAL A 91 15.15 1.38 4.50
CA VAL A 91 15.08 1.78 3.08
C VAL A 91 16.19 2.78 2.69
N ASP A 92 16.59 2.73 1.42
CA ASP A 92 17.57 3.64 0.83
C ASP A 92 16.94 4.99 0.46
N VAL A 93 15.68 4.97 -0.02
CA VAL A 93 14.96 6.14 -0.53
C VAL A 93 13.53 6.21 0.02
N ILE A 94 13.11 7.41 0.45
CA ILE A 94 11.76 7.66 0.95
C ILE A 94 11.09 8.73 0.08
N GLY A 95 9.96 8.38 -0.54
CA GLY A 95 9.09 9.34 -1.22
C GLY A 95 7.98 9.86 -0.30
N LEU A 96 8.08 11.11 0.15
CA LEU A 96 7.03 11.78 0.92
C LEU A 96 5.91 12.26 -0.01
N CYS A 97 4.81 11.52 -0.03
CA CYS A 97 3.62 11.82 -0.82
C CYS A 97 2.78 12.94 -0.20
N ILE A 98 2.66 14.06 -0.92
CA ILE A 98 1.85 15.23 -0.55
C ILE A 98 0.85 15.51 -1.67
N PRO A 99 -0.47 15.39 -1.45
CA PRO A 99 -1.46 15.65 -2.49
C PRO A 99 -1.46 17.11 -2.97
N ALA A 100 -1.49 17.32 -4.28
CA ALA A 100 -1.55 18.65 -4.89
C ALA A 100 -2.86 19.40 -4.57
N ASN A 101 -3.95 18.65 -4.38
CA ASN A 101 -5.29 19.16 -4.13
C ASN A 101 -5.59 19.47 -2.66
N GLU A 102 -4.63 19.30 -1.75
CA GLU A 102 -4.80 19.55 -0.31
C GLU A 102 -3.73 20.51 0.22
N PRO A 103 -4.03 21.36 1.22
CA PRO A 103 -3.00 22.15 1.88
C PRO A 103 -2.09 21.27 2.74
N ILE A 104 -0.83 21.68 2.90
CA ILE A 104 0.13 21.02 3.81
C ILE A 104 -0.37 21.16 5.25
N GLY A 105 -0.71 20.03 5.85
CA GLY A 105 -1.30 19.94 7.19
C GLY A 105 -0.29 19.60 8.28
N ARG A 106 -0.80 19.48 9.51
CA ARG A 106 0.00 19.06 10.68
C ARG A 106 0.58 17.65 10.51
N GLY A 107 -0.15 16.74 9.86
CA GLY A 107 0.33 15.38 9.60
C GLY A 107 1.52 15.34 8.65
N ASP A 108 1.53 16.19 7.62
CA ASP A 108 2.66 16.28 6.67
C ASP A 108 3.91 16.80 7.39
N ARG A 109 3.76 17.85 8.21
CA ARG A 109 4.84 18.40 9.05
C ARG A 109 5.37 17.39 10.07
N PHE A 110 4.48 16.63 10.70
CA PHE A 110 4.85 15.58 11.64
C PHE A 110 5.69 14.49 10.96
N ILE A 111 5.22 13.97 9.83
CA ILE A 111 5.95 12.95 9.06
C ILE A 111 7.31 13.49 8.63
N THR A 112 7.35 14.70 8.08
CA THR A 112 8.60 15.37 7.68
C THR A 112 9.60 15.45 8.84
N GLY A 113 9.13 15.78 10.05
CA GLY A 113 9.97 15.81 11.25
C GLY A 113 10.53 14.44 11.67
N GLU A 114 9.74 13.37 11.56
CA GLU A 114 10.24 12.00 11.82
C GLU A 114 11.31 11.60 10.78
N LEU A 115 11.11 11.95 9.51
CA LEU A 115 12.03 11.63 8.41
C LEU A 115 13.39 12.32 8.55
N ALA A 116 13.46 13.50 9.16
CA ALA A 116 14.70 14.26 9.33
C ALA A 116 15.77 13.52 10.16
N SER A 117 15.38 12.50 10.93
CA SER A 117 16.30 11.68 11.74
C SER A 117 16.84 10.44 11.02
N LEU A 118 16.34 10.15 9.81
CA LEU A 118 16.67 8.97 9.05
C LEU A 118 17.89 9.19 8.14
N LYS A 119 18.55 8.10 7.78
CA LYS A 119 19.68 8.11 6.83
C LYS A 119 19.24 8.05 5.37
N ALA A 120 18.01 7.60 5.12
CA ALA A 120 17.47 7.44 3.78
C ALA A 120 17.40 8.78 3.03
N THR A 121 17.57 8.74 1.71
CA THR A 121 17.37 9.92 0.86
C THR A 121 15.88 10.24 0.78
N VAL A 122 15.48 11.47 1.11
CA VAL A 122 14.06 11.86 1.11
C VAL A 122 13.72 12.70 -0.12
N LEU A 123 12.73 12.25 -0.88
CA LEU A 123 12.16 12.95 -2.03
C LEU A 123 10.77 13.47 -1.67
N ALA A 124 10.40 14.66 -2.14
CA ALA A 124 9.01 15.08 -2.10
C ALA A 124 8.28 14.61 -3.36
N VAL A 125 7.17 13.91 -3.18
CA VAL A 125 6.33 13.40 -4.27
C VAL A 125 5.00 14.12 -4.23
N VAL A 126 4.80 15.09 -5.12
CA VAL A 126 3.54 15.85 -5.16
C VAL A 126 2.52 15.07 -5.97
N THR A 127 1.64 14.34 -5.29
CA THR A 127 0.69 13.40 -5.92
C THR A 127 -0.60 14.08 -6.39
N LYS A 128 -1.41 13.36 -7.19
CA LYS A 128 -2.75 13.80 -7.65
C LYS A 128 -2.73 15.12 -8.44
N THR A 129 -1.68 15.34 -9.22
CA THR A 129 -1.52 16.55 -10.05
C THR A 129 -2.62 16.71 -11.11
N ASP A 130 -3.29 15.62 -11.47
CA ASP A 130 -4.46 15.61 -12.36
C ASP A 130 -5.71 16.31 -11.78
N LEU A 131 -5.76 16.54 -10.47
CA LEU A 131 -6.91 17.15 -9.80
C LEU A 131 -6.80 18.68 -9.66
N VAL A 132 -5.72 19.30 -10.13
CA VAL A 132 -5.47 20.73 -9.95
C VAL A 132 -5.01 21.40 -11.24
N ASP A 133 -5.22 22.72 -11.34
CA ASP A 133 -4.67 23.52 -12.43
C ASP A 133 -3.18 23.86 -12.21
N ARG A 134 -2.56 24.44 -13.25
CA ARG A 134 -1.12 24.81 -13.21
C ARG A 134 -0.79 25.82 -12.12
N LYS A 135 -1.70 26.75 -11.82
CA LYS A 135 -1.47 27.78 -10.82
C LYS A 135 -1.41 27.13 -9.44
N ARG A 136 -2.40 26.30 -9.11
CA ARG A 136 -2.47 25.58 -7.85
C ARG A 136 -1.30 24.61 -7.68
N LEU A 137 -0.89 23.93 -8.75
CA LEU A 137 0.28 23.07 -8.72
C LEU A 137 1.56 23.86 -8.40
N ALA A 138 1.78 25.01 -9.04
CA ALA A 138 2.94 25.85 -8.77
C ALA A 138 2.97 26.36 -7.32
N GLU A 139 1.82 26.80 -6.79
CA GLU A 139 1.68 27.19 -5.37
C GLU A 139 2.04 26.02 -4.43
N GLN A 140 1.59 24.81 -4.74
CA GLN A 140 1.88 23.64 -3.93
C GLN A 140 3.37 23.27 -3.99
N LEU A 141 3.99 23.30 -5.17
CA LEU A 141 5.42 23.00 -5.34
C LEU A 141 6.28 23.96 -4.51
N LEU A 142 5.96 25.25 -4.51
CA LEU A 142 6.61 26.24 -3.66
C LEU A 142 6.43 25.89 -2.17
N ALA A 143 5.19 25.64 -1.73
CA ALA A 143 4.91 25.29 -0.34
C ALA A 143 5.62 24.01 0.13
N VAL A 144 5.77 23.03 -0.78
CA VAL A 144 6.51 21.78 -0.51
C VAL A 144 8.00 22.04 -0.42
N SER A 145 8.58 22.85 -1.33
CA SER A 145 10.00 23.19 -1.26
C SER A 145 10.39 23.96 0.02
N GLU A 146 9.45 24.68 0.63
CA GLU A 146 9.65 25.37 1.91
C GLU A 146 9.44 24.44 3.14
N LEU A 147 8.94 23.22 2.94
CA LEU A 147 8.59 22.32 4.05
C LEU A 147 9.84 21.66 4.66
N ALA A 148 10.80 21.25 3.83
CA ALA A 148 12.08 20.66 4.23
C ALA A 148 13.05 20.68 3.04
N ASP A 149 14.31 20.34 3.31
CA ASP A 149 15.33 20.13 2.29
C ASP A 149 15.18 18.71 1.71
N PHE A 150 14.55 18.62 0.54
CA PHE A 150 14.36 17.36 -0.19
C PHE A 150 15.43 17.22 -1.25
N ALA A 151 15.90 15.98 -1.50
CA ALA A 151 16.88 15.75 -2.55
C ALA A 151 16.30 16.04 -3.95
N ASP A 152 15.02 15.72 -4.16
CA ASP A 152 14.25 16.14 -5.33
C ASP A 152 12.77 16.36 -4.99
N VAL A 153 12.08 17.12 -5.84
CA VAL A 153 10.63 17.34 -5.80
C VAL A 153 10.01 16.93 -7.13
N VAL A 154 9.23 15.84 -7.13
CA VAL A 154 8.65 15.27 -8.35
C VAL A 154 7.11 15.33 -8.31
N PRO A 155 6.46 16.15 -9.16
CA PRO A 155 5.01 16.17 -9.28
C PRO A 155 4.51 15.03 -10.17
N VAL A 156 3.63 14.19 -9.64
CA VAL A 156 3.15 12.97 -10.31
C VAL A 156 1.63 12.84 -10.33
N SER A 157 1.12 12.12 -11.32
CA SER A 157 -0.23 11.57 -11.28
C SER A 157 -0.19 10.09 -11.59
N ALA A 158 -0.55 9.28 -10.59
CA ALA A 158 -0.71 7.84 -10.75
C ALA A 158 -1.88 7.48 -11.70
N VAL A 159 -2.87 8.37 -11.83
CA VAL A 159 -4.06 8.13 -12.67
C VAL A 159 -3.77 8.40 -14.14
N SER A 160 -3.07 9.51 -14.46
CA SER A 160 -2.74 9.85 -15.85
C SER A 160 -1.39 9.28 -16.30
N GLY A 161 -0.59 8.73 -15.38
CA GLY A 161 0.79 8.30 -15.64
C GLY A 161 1.80 9.45 -15.70
N HIS A 162 1.37 10.70 -15.46
CA HIS A 162 2.24 11.86 -15.54
C HIS A 162 3.43 11.73 -14.58
N GLN A 163 4.65 11.74 -15.15
CA GLN A 163 5.93 11.67 -14.45
C GLN A 163 6.14 10.43 -13.56
N VAL A 164 5.37 9.35 -13.76
CA VAL A 164 5.58 8.11 -13.00
C VAL A 164 6.95 7.49 -13.32
N ASP A 165 7.31 7.37 -14.61
CA ASP A 165 8.64 6.89 -15.01
C ASP A 165 9.75 7.83 -14.54
N THR A 166 9.55 9.15 -14.62
CA THR A 166 10.51 10.15 -14.11
C THR A 166 10.77 9.98 -12.62
N LEU A 167 9.73 9.72 -11.82
CA LEU A 167 9.90 9.44 -10.40
C LEU A 167 10.71 8.15 -10.18
N VAL A 168 10.46 7.10 -10.96
CA VAL A 168 11.24 5.85 -10.90
C VAL A 168 12.72 6.11 -11.22
N ASP A 169 13.01 6.88 -12.27
CA ASP A 169 14.38 7.23 -12.65
C ASP A 169 15.09 8.03 -11.54
N VAL A 170 14.40 9.00 -10.94
CA VAL A 170 14.93 9.79 -9.81
C VAL A 170 15.20 8.87 -8.61
N MET A 171 14.23 8.02 -8.22
CA MET A 171 14.38 7.10 -7.09
C MET A 171 15.54 6.12 -7.30
N THR A 172 15.62 5.51 -8.48
CA THR A 172 16.69 4.54 -8.82
C THR A 172 18.08 5.17 -8.88
N GLY A 173 18.17 6.45 -9.24
CA GLY A 173 19.42 7.23 -9.20
C GLY A 173 20.03 7.37 -7.80
N TYR A 174 19.21 7.30 -6.75
CA TYR A 174 19.67 7.36 -5.35
C TYR A 174 19.92 5.99 -4.72
N LEU A 175 19.57 4.89 -5.40
CA LEU A 175 19.84 3.54 -4.89
C LEU A 175 21.33 3.20 -4.94
N PRO A 176 21.84 2.36 -4.03
CA PRO A 176 23.23 1.94 -4.05
C PRO A 176 23.55 1.05 -5.26
N GLU A 177 24.84 1.01 -5.63
CA GLU A 177 25.34 -0.04 -6.52
C GLU A 177 25.20 -1.39 -5.81
N SER A 178 24.52 -2.33 -6.46
CA SER A 178 24.16 -3.61 -5.87
C SER A 178 23.92 -4.64 -6.97
N PRO A 179 24.16 -5.94 -6.75
CA PRO A 179 23.54 -6.94 -7.59
C PRO A 179 22.02 -6.88 -7.47
N GLN A 180 21.35 -7.54 -8.41
CA GLN A 180 19.92 -7.84 -8.34
C GLN A 180 19.57 -8.53 -7.01
N LEU A 181 18.51 -8.06 -6.35
CA LEU A 181 18.05 -8.57 -5.04
C LEU A 181 17.00 -9.68 -5.20
N TYR A 182 16.15 -9.59 -6.21
CA TYR A 182 15.05 -10.51 -6.49
C TYR A 182 15.07 -11.03 -7.94
N PRO A 183 14.64 -12.28 -8.22
CA PRO A 183 14.56 -12.83 -9.57
C PRO A 183 13.67 -12.02 -10.54
N ASP A 184 13.96 -12.05 -11.84
CA ASP A 184 13.33 -11.23 -12.90
C ASP A 184 11.81 -11.39 -13.02
N ASP A 185 11.24 -12.51 -12.56
CA ASP A 185 9.82 -12.83 -12.63
C ASP A 185 9.04 -12.51 -11.35
N MET A 186 9.74 -12.17 -10.27
CA MET A 186 9.11 -11.86 -8.99
C MET A 186 8.64 -10.42 -8.96
N LEU A 187 7.33 -10.20 -8.87
CA LEU A 187 6.72 -8.87 -8.68
C LEU A 187 6.47 -8.54 -7.20
N THR A 188 6.35 -9.55 -6.35
CA THR A 188 6.16 -9.43 -4.91
C THR A 188 6.65 -10.70 -4.21
N ASP A 189 7.14 -10.57 -2.98
CA ASP A 189 7.50 -11.71 -2.11
C ASP A 189 6.37 -12.09 -1.13
N ASP A 190 5.23 -11.41 -1.20
CA ASP A 190 4.08 -11.65 -0.35
C ASP A 190 3.36 -12.96 -0.71
N PRO A 191 2.96 -13.78 0.29
CA PRO A 191 2.18 -14.99 0.04
C PRO A 191 0.84 -14.68 -0.64
N GLU A 192 0.43 -15.51 -1.60
CA GLU A 192 -0.85 -15.35 -2.32
C GLU A 192 -2.04 -15.25 -1.36
N GLN A 193 -2.03 -15.97 -0.24
CA GLN A 193 -3.07 -15.91 0.80
C GLN A 193 -3.25 -14.49 1.36
N VAL A 194 -2.15 -13.76 1.55
CA VAL A 194 -2.16 -12.38 2.05
C VAL A 194 -2.75 -11.46 1.00
N MET A 195 -2.30 -11.60 -0.26
CA MET A 195 -2.81 -10.82 -1.38
C MET A 195 -4.31 -11.03 -1.60
N VAL A 196 -4.77 -12.29 -1.54
CA VAL A 196 -6.18 -12.67 -1.63
C VAL A 196 -6.99 -12.11 -0.46
N ALA A 197 -6.48 -12.21 0.77
CA ALA A 197 -7.13 -11.65 1.96
C ALA A 197 -7.31 -10.13 1.82
N GLU A 198 -6.30 -9.43 1.33
CA GLU A 198 -6.33 -8.00 1.11
C GLU A 198 -7.36 -7.60 0.03
N LEU A 199 -7.45 -8.32 -1.09
CA LEU A 199 -8.48 -8.06 -2.12
C LEU A 199 -9.91 -8.25 -1.57
N ILE A 200 -10.14 -9.30 -0.76
CA ILE A 200 -11.43 -9.50 -0.09
C ILE A 200 -11.71 -8.36 0.88
N ARG A 201 -10.68 -7.92 1.63
CA ARG A 201 -10.82 -6.80 2.57
C ARG A 201 -11.11 -5.50 1.85
N GLU A 202 -10.44 -5.20 0.75
CA GLU A 202 -10.71 -4.03 -0.09
C GLU A 202 -12.18 -3.98 -0.54
N ALA A 203 -12.68 -5.10 -1.07
CA ALA A 203 -14.08 -5.23 -1.45
C ALA A 203 -15.03 -5.04 -0.25
N ALA A 204 -14.65 -5.53 0.94
CA ALA A 204 -15.44 -5.37 2.17
C ALA A 204 -15.44 -3.93 2.70
N LEU A 205 -14.37 -3.16 2.46
CA LEU A 205 -14.24 -1.75 2.84
C LEU A 205 -15.12 -0.81 2.01
N GLU A 206 -15.49 -1.23 0.80
CA GLU A 206 -16.28 -0.41 -0.11
C GLU A 206 -17.70 -0.20 0.45
N GLY A 207 -18.17 1.04 0.55
CA GLY A 207 -19.51 1.33 1.08
C GLY A 207 -19.75 1.09 2.58
N VAL A 208 -18.75 0.72 3.39
CA VAL A 208 -18.86 0.76 4.88
C VAL A 208 -18.47 2.15 5.42
N ARG A 209 -18.99 2.54 6.58
CA ARG A 209 -18.76 3.84 7.22
C ARG A 209 -18.53 3.69 8.74
N ASP A 210 -18.29 4.82 9.39
CA ASP A 210 -18.11 4.93 10.84
C ASP A 210 -16.94 4.07 11.33
N GLU A 211 -17.10 3.31 12.42
CA GLU A 211 -16.02 2.48 12.95
C GLU A 211 -15.81 1.16 12.19
N LEU A 212 -16.76 0.73 11.36
CA LEU A 212 -16.74 -0.58 10.72
C LEU A 212 -15.51 -0.83 9.83
N PRO A 213 -15.04 0.12 8.97
CA PRO A 213 -13.80 -0.05 8.21
C PRO A 213 -12.61 -0.47 9.08
N HIS A 214 -12.55 0.04 10.31
CA HIS A 214 -11.45 -0.22 11.22
C HIS A 214 -11.53 -1.59 11.89
N SER A 215 -12.74 -2.13 12.08
CA SER A 215 -12.96 -3.43 12.72
C SER A 215 -12.88 -4.63 11.76
N ILE A 216 -12.80 -4.43 10.44
CA ILE A 216 -12.70 -5.53 9.45
C ILE A 216 -11.27 -6.07 9.40
N ALA A 217 -11.13 -7.39 9.47
CA ALA A 217 -9.93 -8.14 9.10
C ALA A 217 -10.34 -9.35 8.25
N VAL A 218 -9.46 -9.82 7.38
CA VAL A 218 -9.72 -11.01 6.55
C VAL A 218 -8.57 -11.98 6.72
N VAL A 219 -8.90 -13.26 6.88
CA VAL A 219 -7.94 -14.36 6.89
C VAL A 219 -8.38 -15.37 5.85
N VAL A 220 -7.47 -15.76 4.96
CA VAL A 220 -7.66 -16.91 4.07
C VAL A 220 -7.21 -18.14 4.84
N GLU A 221 -8.15 -19.03 5.16
CA GLU A 221 -7.89 -20.25 5.92
C GLU A 221 -7.29 -21.33 5.02
N GLU A 222 -7.77 -21.43 3.78
CA GLU A 222 -7.34 -22.48 2.85
C GLU A 222 -7.49 -22.07 1.38
N MET A 223 -6.53 -22.49 0.56
CA MET A 223 -6.54 -22.39 -0.91
C MET A 223 -6.25 -23.77 -1.49
N ILE A 224 -7.27 -24.41 -2.09
CA ILE A 224 -7.21 -25.80 -2.57
C ILE A 224 -7.35 -25.84 -4.08
N PRO A 225 -6.32 -26.29 -4.83
CA PRO A 225 -6.43 -26.53 -6.25
C PRO A 225 -7.36 -27.72 -6.55
N GLU A 226 -8.39 -27.50 -7.37
CA GLU A 226 -9.33 -28.51 -7.86
C GLU A 226 -9.40 -28.45 -9.41
N GLY A 227 -8.43 -29.08 -10.07
CA GLY A 227 -8.33 -29.07 -11.53
C GLY A 227 -8.01 -27.67 -12.07
N GLN A 228 -8.94 -27.05 -12.80
CA GLN A 228 -8.81 -25.68 -13.32
C GLN A 228 -9.45 -24.62 -12.41
N LEU A 229 -9.89 -25.02 -11.22
CA LEU A 229 -10.56 -24.16 -10.25
C LEU A 229 -9.71 -24.11 -8.98
N LEU A 230 -9.55 -22.93 -8.39
CA LEU A 230 -8.99 -22.78 -7.05
C LEU A 230 -10.11 -22.50 -6.05
N ARG A 231 -10.25 -23.34 -5.03
CA ARG A 231 -11.19 -23.07 -3.92
C ARG A 231 -10.51 -22.25 -2.85
N VAL A 232 -11.08 -21.10 -2.53
CA VAL A 232 -10.60 -20.17 -1.51
C VAL A 232 -11.63 -20.09 -0.39
N TYR A 233 -11.21 -20.44 0.83
CA TYR A 233 -12.01 -20.33 2.04
C TYR A 233 -11.47 -19.18 2.89
N ALA A 234 -12.29 -18.17 3.15
CA ALA A 234 -11.86 -16.99 3.89
C ALA A 234 -12.88 -16.53 4.95
N ASP A 235 -12.34 -16.08 6.07
CA ASP A 235 -13.10 -15.50 7.17
C ASP A 235 -12.98 -13.97 7.15
N VAL A 236 -14.12 -13.28 7.15
CA VAL A 236 -14.23 -11.83 7.34
C VAL A 236 -14.58 -11.58 8.82
N TYR A 237 -13.59 -11.12 9.58
CA TYR A 237 -13.72 -10.82 11.00
C TYR A 237 -14.22 -9.39 11.24
N VAL A 238 -15.07 -9.24 12.25
CA VAL A 238 -15.55 -7.96 12.81
C VAL A 238 -15.54 -8.01 14.33
N GLU A 239 -15.63 -6.87 15.01
CA GLU A 239 -15.59 -6.82 16.49
C GLU A 239 -16.94 -7.03 17.17
N ARG A 240 -18.05 -6.74 16.48
CA ARG A 240 -19.40 -6.75 17.09
C ARG A 240 -20.44 -7.51 16.26
N PRO A 241 -21.46 -8.13 16.89
CA PRO A 241 -22.58 -8.73 16.15
C PRO A 241 -23.34 -7.75 15.24
N SER A 242 -23.48 -6.49 15.66
CA SER A 242 -24.09 -5.43 14.84
C SER A 242 -23.29 -5.18 13.55
N GLN A 243 -21.96 -5.15 13.65
CA GLN A 243 -21.07 -5.04 12.50
C GLN A 243 -21.19 -6.25 11.56
N LYS A 244 -21.32 -7.46 12.12
CA LYS A 244 -21.54 -8.69 11.33
C LYS A 244 -22.81 -8.58 10.50
N ALA A 245 -23.90 -8.08 11.08
CA ALA A 245 -25.15 -7.87 10.35
C ALA A 245 -24.99 -6.88 9.19
N ILE A 246 -24.21 -5.80 9.39
CA ILE A 246 -23.91 -4.82 8.33
C ILE A 246 -23.12 -5.46 7.20
N VAL A 247 -22.05 -6.21 7.50
CA VAL A 247 -21.20 -6.89 6.49
C VAL A 247 -22.01 -7.92 5.68
N ILE A 248 -22.91 -8.67 6.34
CA ILE A 248 -23.79 -9.62 5.66
C ILE A 248 -24.80 -8.88 4.77
N GLY A 249 -25.39 -7.80 5.27
CA GLY A 249 -26.44 -7.06 4.59
C GLY A 249 -27.79 -7.80 4.59
N HIS A 250 -28.84 -7.11 4.14
CA HIS A 250 -30.18 -7.69 4.09
C HIS A 250 -30.21 -8.92 3.17
N ARG A 251 -30.58 -10.08 3.72
CA ARG A 251 -30.57 -11.39 3.01
C ARG A 251 -29.21 -11.73 2.36
N GLY A 252 -28.10 -11.28 2.94
CA GLY A 252 -26.76 -11.59 2.43
C GLY A 252 -26.34 -10.77 1.20
N SER A 253 -27.11 -9.73 0.82
CA SER A 253 -26.86 -8.97 -0.42
C SER A 253 -25.46 -8.38 -0.47
N ARG A 254 -25.01 -7.80 0.64
CA ARG A 254 -23.71 -7.13 0.72
C ARG A 254 -22.55 -8.13 0.67
N LEU A 255 -22.64 -9.23 1.43
CA LEU A 255 -21.60 -10.27 1.38
C LEU A 255 -21.47 -10.88 -0.01
N LYS A 256 -22.58 -11.01 -0.75
CA LYS A 256 -22.59 -11.43 -2.15
C LYS A 256 -21.88 -10.43 -3.06
N GLU A 257 -22.09 -9.13 -2.87
CA GLU A 257 -21.39 -8.07 -3.62
C GLU A 257 -19.88 -8.07 -3.34
N VAL A 258 -19.49 -8.22 -2.08
CA VAL A 258 -18.09 -8.37 -1.65
C VAL A 258 -17.46 -9.58 -2.34
N GLY A 259 -18.09 -10.75 -2.24
CA GLY A 259 -17.60 -11.97 -2.86
C GLY A 259 -17.50 -11.87 -4.39
N THR A 260 -18.48 -11.23 -5.04
CA THR A 260 -18.46 -11.02 -6.50
C THR A 260 -17.31 -10.13 -6.93
N THR A 261 -17.07 -9.04 -6.19
CA THR A 261 -16.01 -8.07 -6.48
C THR A 261 -14.63 -8.66 -6.24
N ALA A 262 -14.42 -9.26 -5.07
CA ALA A 262 -13.17 -9.89 -4.70
C ALA A 262 -12.80 -11.03 -5.65
N ARG A 263 -13.77 -11.89 -5.99
CA ARG A 263 -13.55 -13.01 -6.92
C ARG A 263 -12.97 -12.54 -8.24
N ARG A 264 -13.55 -11.50 -8.86
CA ARG A 264 -13.05 -10.95 -10.13
C ARG A 264 -11.59 -10.47 -10.02
N GLN A 265 -11.27 -9.76 -8.94
CA GLN A 265 -9.91 -9.24 -8.72
C GLN A 265 -8.90 -10.37 -8.46
N ILE A 266 -9.29 -11.40 -7.71
CA ILE A 266 -8.42 -12.54 -7.41
C ILE A 266 -8.18 -13.39 -8.68
N GLU A 267 -9.20 -13.60 -9.52
CA GLU A 267 -9.03 -14.31 -10.80
C GLU A 267 -8.06 -13.56 -11.73
N GLU A 268 -8.12 -12.23 -11.73
CA GLU A 268 -7.18 -11.38 -12.48
C GLU A 268 -5.75 -11.45 -11.92
N LEU A 269 -5.61 -11.46 -10.58
CA LEU A 269 -4.31 -11.59 -9.92
C LEU A 269 -3.65 -12.94 -10.16
N LEU A 270 -4.40 -14.04 -10.00
CA LEU A 270 -3.87 -15.41 -10.04
C LEU A 270 -3.90 -16.04 -11.44
N GLY A 271 -4.59 -15.43 -12.40
CA GLY A 271 -4.75 -15.98 -13.75
C GLY A 271 -5.54 -17.30 -13.81
N THR A 272 -6.29 -17.65 -12.76
CA THR A 272 -7.07 -18.89 -12.67
C THR A 272 -8.48 -18.62 -12.15
N ARG A 273 -9.44 -19.49 -12.51
CA ARG A 273 -10.81 -19.38 -11.99
C ARG A 273 -10.84 -19.76 -10.53
N ILE A 274 -11.68 -19.08 -9.75
CA ILE A 274 -11.82 -19.40 -8.32
C ILE A 274 -13.26 -19.63 -7.90
N TYR A 275 -13.42 -20.46 -6.87
CA TYR A 275 -14.59 -20.52 -6.02
C TYR A 275 -14.24 -19.86 -4.69
N LEU A 276 -14.98 -18.81 -4.32
CA LEU A 276 -14.73 -18.05 -3.09
C LEU A 276 -15.86 -18.29 -2.09
N ASP A 277 -15.51 -18.87 -0.95
CA ASP A 277 -16.40 -19.06 0.21
C ASP A 277 -16.04 -18.06 1.32
N LEU A 278 -17.00 -17.22 1.69
CA LEU A 278 -16.82 -16.15 2.67
C LEU A 278 -17.69 -16.38 3.91
N HIS A 279 -17.06 -16.41 5.07
CA HIS A 279 -17.73 -16.52 6.37
C HIS A 279 -17.50 -15.30 7.24
N VAL A 280 -18.57 -14.70 7.78
CA VAL A 280 -18.44 -13.54 8.68
C VAL A 280 -18.37 -13.99 10.14
N ARG A 281 -17.26 -13.70 10.82
CA ARG A 281 -17.01 -14.07 12.22
C ARG A 281 -16.90 -12.85 13.13
N VAL A 282 -17.27 -13.03 14.40
CA VAL A 282 -17.11 -12.00 15.43
C VAL A 282 -15.90 -12.35 16.28
N ALA A 283 -14.89 -11.48 16.26
CA ALA A 283 -13.69 -11.51 17.08
C ALA A 283 -13.71 -10.28 17.99
N LYS A 284 -14.25 -10.44 19.21
CA LYS A 284 -14.56 -9.30 20.09
C LYS A 284 -13.29 -8.51 20.43
N ASP A 285 -13.34 -7.20 20.19
CA ASP A 285 -12.30 -6.21 20.51
C ASP A 285 -10.88 -6.63 20.06
N TRP A 286 -10.79 -7.33 18.92
CA TRP A 286 -9.56 -7.97 18.46
C TRP A 286 -8.39 -7.00 18.27
N GLN A 287 -8.67 -5.73 17.92
CA GLN A 287 -7.64 -4.70 17.74
C GLN A 287 -6.87 -4.35 19.03
N ARG A 288 -7.36 -4.80 20.19
CA ARG A 288 -6.77 -4.58 21.52
C ARG A 288 -6.23 -5.85 22.16
N ASP A 289 -6.43 -7.01 21.53
CA ASP A 289 -6.01 -8.30 22.08
C ASP A 289 -4.74 -8.81 21.36
N PRO A 290 -3.58 -8.85 22.03
CA PRO A 290 -2.33 -9.31 21.43
C PRO A 290 -2.39 -10.73 20.84
N LYS A 291 -3.22 -11.62 21.39
CA LYS A 291 -3.38 -12.99 20.90
C LYS A 291 -4.20 -13.02 19.62
N GLN A 292 -5.26 -12.22 19.56
CA GLN A 292 -6.09 -12.14 18.35
C GLN A 292 -5.35 -11.44 17.22
N LEU A 293 -4.57 -10.39 17.51
CA LEU A 293 -3.71 -9.75 16.51
C LEU A 293 -2.80 -10.77 15.82
N ARG A 294 -2.07 -11.58 16.60
CA ARG A 294 -1.20 -12.64 16.06
C ARG A 294 -1.98 -13.66 15.22
N LYS A 295 -3.17 -14.06 15.70
CA LYS A 295 -4.03 -15.00 14.97
C LYS A 295 -4.49 -14.43 13.62
N LEU A 296 -4.73 -13.12 13.55
CA LEU A 296 -5.20 -12.42 12.36
C LEU A 296 -4.05 -11.92 11.45
N GLY A 297 -2.79 -12.29 11.76
CA GLY A 297 -1.63 -11.93 10.95
C GLY A 297 -1.07 -10.52 11.22
N PHE A 298 -1.20 -10.01 12.46
CA PHE A 298 -0.65 -8.73 12.93
C PHE A 298 0.21 -8.86 14.19
#